data_AF-A0A522D9V7-F1
#
_entry.id   AF-A0A522D9V7-F1
#
_cell.length_a   1.000
_cell.length_b   1.000
_cell.length_c   1.000
_cell.angle_alpha   90.00
_cell.angle_beta   90.00
_cell.angle_gamma   90.00
#
_symmetry.space_group_name_H-M   'P 1'
#
loop_
_entity.id
_entity.type
_entity.pdbx_description
1 polymer ?
#
loop_
_entity_poly.entity_id
_entity_poly.type
_entity_poly.pdbx_seq_one_letter_code
_entity_poly.pdbx_strand_id
1 'polypeptide(L)'
;MTNTFKTSIAFSCLVLNLYGDRDYREIKEYHDINLYKKYLLKITKSLRYSIESTIHSVDSKHLSDLIELVEHMKTTIGKCKDIHELDQVYLSKITQLCFMIIGDFPKRWKINQVRNAKSIWNLNSHRQLVYIQTAEQKAHSLFSAIQGKYHDRFPSWSDFVLNIYYRECSNNPEILIKWIKKNHPDIYLELF
;
A
#
# COMPACT_ATOMS: atom_id res chain seq x y z
N MET A 1 -35.43 -6.96 -16.82
CA MET A 1 -35.30 -6.93 -15.35
C MET A 1 -33.84 -6.76 -15.03
N THR A 2 -33.47 -5.71 -14.30
CA THR A 2 -32.10 -5.54 -13.79
C THR A 2 -31.91 -6.56 -12.67
N ASN A 3 -31.05 -7.56 -12.89
CA ASN A 3 -30.71 -8.52 -11.85
C ASN A 3 -29.99 -7.77 -10.73
N THR A 4 -30.67 -7.59 -9.60
CA THR A 4 -30.07 -7.04 -8.39
C THR A 4 -29.50 -8.16 -7.55
N PHE A 5 -28.43 -7.86 -6.82
CA PHE A 5 -27.76 -8.79 -5.94
C PHE A 5 -27.19 -8.05 -4.74
N LYS A 6 -26.72 -8.81 -3.76
CA LYS A 6 -26.09 -8.28 -2.55
C LYS A 6 -24.62 -8.70 -2.53
N THR A 7 -23.72 -7.75 -2.29
CA THR A 7 -22.30 -8.06 -2.10
C THR A 7 -22.05 -8.68 -0.73
N SER A 8 -20.90 -9.35 -0.58
CA SER A 8 -20.50 -9.88 0.72
C SER A 8 -20.22 -8.74 1.72
N ILE A 9 -20.43 -9.01 3.00
CA ILE A 9 -20.09 -8.05 4.08
C ILE A 9 -18.62 -7.66 4.01
N ALA A 10 -17.73 -8.59 3.63
CA ALA A 10 -16.30 -8.31 3.45
C ALA A 10 -16.05 -7.20 2.41
N PHE A 11 -16.76 -7.22 1.28
CA PHE A 11 -16.64 -6.17 0.28
C PHE A 11 -17.21 -4.83 0.77
N SER A 12 -18.36 -4.84 1.45
CA SER A 12 -18.91 -3.61 2.03
C SER A 12 -17.94 -2.99 3.07
N CYS A 13 -17.33 -3.81 3.93
CA CYS A 13 -16.32 -3.36 4.88
C CYS A 13 -15.06 -2.82 4.19
N LEU A 14 -14.63 -3.40 3.07
CA LEU A 14 -13.55 -2.84 2.26
C LEU A 14 -13.90 -1.43 1.77
N VAL A 15 -15.11 -1.23 1.25
CA VAL A 15 -15.61 0.09 0.80
C VAL A 15 -15.67 1.08 1.96
N LEU A 16 -16.11 0.65 3.15
CA LEU A 16 -16.10 1.48 4.35
C LEU A 16 -14.69 1.97 4.69
N ASN A 17 -13.71 1.06 4.68
CA ASN A 17 -12.31 1.40 5.01
C ASN A 17 -11.68 2.33 3.98
N LEU A 18 -12.02 2.17 2.70
CA LEU A 18 -11.43 2.97 1.62
C LEU A 18 -12.12 4.33 1.44
N TYR A 19 -13.43 4.40 1.62
CA TYR A 19 -14.25 5.54 1.17
C TYR A 19 -15.26 6.07 2.18
N GLY A 20 -15.37 5.44 3.35
CA GLY A 20 -16.22 5.89 4.44
C GLY A 20 -17.70 5.47 4.33
N ASP A 21 -18.47 5.97 5.29
CA ASP A 21 -19.82 5.46 5.61
C ASP A 21 -20.86 5.69 4.50
N ARG A 22 -20.80 6.85 3.81
CA ARG A 22 -21.75 7.15 2.73
C ARG A 22 -21.71 6.09 1.63
N ASP A 23 -20.49 5.75 1.20
CA ASP A 23 -20.25 4.83 0.12
C ASP A 23 -20.52 3.38 0.55
N TYR A 24 -20.22 3.05 1.81
CA TYR A 24 -20.62 1.79 2.45
C TYR A 24 -22.13 1.56 2.39
N ARG A 25 -22.94 2.55 2.77
CA ARG A 25 -24.41 2.44 2.74
C ARG A 25 -24.95 2.22 1.34
N GLU A 26 -24.32 2.83 0.32
CA GLU A 26 -24.73 2.67 -1.09
C GLU A 26 -24.56 1.22 -1.57
N ILE A 27 -23.46 0.55 -1.19
CA ILE A 27 -23.08 -0.77 -1.73
C ILE A 27 -23.54 -1.97 -0.88
N LYS A 28 -23.89 -1.74 0.39
CA LYS A 28 -24.28 -2.80 1.34
C LYS A 28 -25.65 -3.43 1.00
N GLU A 29 -26.55 -2.63 0.44
CA GLU A 29 -27.90 -3.05 0.09
C GLU A 29 -27.94 -3.78 -1.27
N TYR A 30 -29.12 -4.24 -1.70
CA TYR A 30 -29.29 -4.82 -3.03
C TYR A 30 -29.02 -3.77 -4.12
N HIS A 31 -28.19 -4.13 -5.10
CA HIS A 31 -27.78 -3.23 -6.17
C HIS A 31 -27.53 -3.98 -7.48
N ASP A 32 -27.37 -3.22 -8.55
CA ASP A 32 -27.08 -3.75 -9.87
C ASP A 32 -25.56 -3.88 -10.13
N ILE A 33 -25.22 -4.54 -11.23
CA ILE A 33 -23.82 -4.72 -11.65
C ILE A 33 -23.11 -3.39 -11.91
N ASN A 34 -23.83 -2.34 -12.30
CA ASN A 34 -23.24 -1.04 -12.61
C ASN A 34 -22.70 -0.37 -11.35
N LEU A 35 -23.44 -0.46 -10.25
CA LEU A 35 -22.99 0.06 -8.96
C LEU A 35 -21.74 -0.70 -8.48
N TYR A 36 -21.75 -2.03 -8.58
CA TYR A 36 -20.58 -2.82 -8.19
C TYR A 36 -19.35 -2.48 -9.06
N LYS A 37 -19.54 -2.38 -10.38
CA LYS A 37 -18.52 -1.95 -11.33
C LYS A 37 -17.98 -0.55 -11.02
N LYS A 38 -18.84 0.40 -10.65
CA LYS A 38 -18.43 1.75 -10.21
C LYS A 38 -17.44 1.68 -9.04
N TYR A 39 -17.69 0.83 -8.04
CA TYR A 39 -16.78 0.68 -6.91
C TYR A 39 -15.48 -0.03 -7.28
N LEU A 40 -15.51 -1.08 -8.09
CA LEU A 40 -14.28 -1.73 -8.56
C LEU A 40 -13.40 -0.77 -9.40
N LEU A 41 -14.01 0.05 -10.25
CA LEU A 41 -13.30 1.10 -11.00
C LEU A 41 -12.75 2.18 -10.07
N LYS A 42 -13.49 2.57 -9.02
CA LYS A 42 -13.02 3.51 -7.99
C LYS A 42 -11.79 2.96 -7.27
N ILE A 43 -11.80 1.67 -6.88
CA ILE A 43 -10.66 0.99 -6.25
C ILE A 43 -9.47 0.94 -7.21
N THR A 44 -9.70 0.56 -8.47
CA THR A 44 -8.67 0.53 -9.52
C THR A 44 -8.00 1.91 -9.67
N LYS A 45 -8.78 2.98 -9.65
CA LYS A 45 -8.27 4.36 -9.70
C LYS A 45 -7.46 4.73 -8.45
N SER A 46 -7.95 4.35 -7.25
CA SER A 46 -7.20 4.54 -6.00
C SER A 46 -5.86 3.80 -6.01
N LEU A 47 -5.83 2.57 -6.49
CA LEU A 47 -4.60 1.78 -6.64
C LEU A 47 -3.57 2.49 -7.52
N ARG A 48 -4.01 3.03 -8.67
CA ARG A 48 -3.13 3.81 -9.55
C ARG A 48 -2.48 4.99 -8.81
N TYR A 49 -3.29 5.80 -8.15
CA TYR A 49 -2.79 6.95 -7.39
C TYR A 49 -1.82 6.55 -6.29
N SER A 50 -2.11 5.46 -5.56
CA SER A 50 -1.22 4.94 -4.53
C SER A 50 0.11 4.45 -5.12
N ILE A 51 0.10 3.76 -6.26
CA ILE A 51 1.32 3.30 -6.95
C ILE A 51 2.18 4.49 -7.37
N GLU A 52 1.59 5.45 -8.10
CA GLU A 52 2.30 6.65 -8.60
C GLU A 52 2.89 7.50 -7.46
N SER A 53 2.18 7.58 -6.33
CA SER A 53 2.57 8.45 -5.19
C SER A 53 3.49 7.79 -4.18
N THR A 54 3.64 6.46 -4.19
CA THR A 54 4.38 5.73 -3.14
C THR A 54 5.60 5.01 -3.70
N ILE A 55 5.56 4.55 -4.95
CA ILE A 55 6.63 3.75 -5.54
C ILE A 55 7.58 4.68 -6.31
N HIS A 56 8.61 5.19 -5.63
CA HIS A 56 9.61 6.09 -6.22
C HIS A 56 10.92 5.41 -6.64
N SER A 57 11.35 4.38 -5.91
CA SER A 57 12.66 3.73 -6.10
C SER A 57 12.53 2.40 -6.85
N VAL A 58 12.04 2.46 -8.08
CA VAL A 58 11.84 1.28 -8.95
C VAL A 58 12.37 1.53 -10.36
N ASP A 59 12.63 0.47 -11.12
CA ASP A 59 12.92 0.58 -12.55
C ASP A 59 11.72 1.23 -13.26
N SER A 60 11.98 2.23 -14.11
CA SER A 60 10.95 2.95 -14.85
C SER A 60 10.08 2.02 -15.69
N LYS A 61 10.67 0.92 -16.21
CA LYS A 61 9.92 -0.11 -16.93
C LYS A 61 8.94 -0.84 -16.03
N HIS A 62 9.38 -1.27 -14.84
CA HIS A 62 8.51 -2.00 -13.93
C HIS A 62 7.36 -1.12 -13.41
N LEU A 63 7.63 0.16 -13.13
CA LEU A 63 6.57 1.13 -12.83
C LEU A 63 5.59 1.25 -14.00
N SER A 64 6.09 1.39 -15.22
CA SER A 64 5.26 1.43 -16.42
C SER A 64 4.38 0.18 -16.55
N ASP A 65 4.94 -1.01 -16.33
CA ASP A 65 4.21 -2.28 -16.40
C ASP A 65 3.10 -2.36 -15.34
N LEU A 66 3.35 -1.87 -14.11
CA LEU A 66 2.34 -1.77 -13.05
C LEU A 66 1.18 -0.84 -13.45
N ILE A 67 1.49 0.34 -13.99
CA ILE A 67 0.48 1.32 -14.43
C ILE A 67 -0.31 0.78 -15.61
N GLU A 68 0.35 0.15 -16.58
CA GLU A 68 -0.30 -0.47 -17.74
C GLU A 68 -1.27 -1.59 -17.29
N LEU A 69 -0.87 -2.42 -16.32
CA LEU A 69 -1.74 -3.45 -15.77
C LEU A 69 -3.01 -2.85 -15.13
N VAL A 70 -2.88 -1.74 -14.41
CA VAL A 70 -4.03 -1.05 -13.76
C VAL A 70 -4.95 -0.41 -14.81
N GLU A 71 -4.40 0.20 -15.87
CA GLU A 71 -5.21 0.73 -16.98
C GLU A 71 -5.91 -0.39 -17.77
N HIS A 72 -5.24 -1.51 -17.98
CA HIS A 72 -5.85 -2.69 -18.58
C HIS A 72 -6.97 -3.25 -17.69
N MET A 73 -6.77 -3.30 -16.37
CA MET A 73 -7.79 -3.72 -15.40
C MET A 73 -9.05 -2.85 -15.54
N LYS A 74 -8.88 -1.52 -15.55
CA LYS A 74 -9.98 -0.54 -15.73
C LYS A 74 -10.75 -0.78 -17.03
N THR A 75 -10.03 -0.94 -18.15
CA THR A 75 -10.65 -1.20 -19.47
C THR A 75 -11.42 -2.51 -19.48
N THR A 76 -10.89 -3.56 -18.85
CA THR A 76 -11.51 -4.89 -18.84
C THR A 76 -12.77 -4.90 -17.97
N ILE A 77 -12.71 -4.34 -16.76
CA ILE A 77 -13.86 -4.16 -15.86
C ILE A 77 -15.00 -3.42 -16.57
N GLY A 78 -14.68 -2.38 -17.35
CA GLY A 78 -15.66 -1.63 -18.14
C GLY A 78 -16.50 -2.52 -19.06
N LYS A 79 -15.87 -3.54 -19.66
CA LYS A 79 -16.46 -4.42 -20.68
C LYS A 79 -17.25 -5.61 -20.11
N CYS A 80 -17.02 -6.00 -18.86
CA CYS A 80 -17.69 -7.16 -18.25
C CYS A 80 -19.21 -6.97 -18.21
N LYS A 81 -19.97 -8.02 -18.55
CA LYS A 81 -21.44 -7.96 -18.61
C LYS A 81 -22.12 -8.72 -17.48
N ASP A 82 -21.40 -9.66 -16.87
CA ASP A 82 -21.90 -10.45 -15.75
C ASP A 82 -20.98 -10.35 -14.52
N ILE A 83 -21.54 -10.69 -13.36
CA ILE A 83 -20.88 -10.55 -12.06
C ILE A 83 -19.74 -11.57 -11.92
N HIS A 84 -19.91 -12.79 -12.42
CA HIS A 84 -18.89 -13.83 -12.34
C HIS A 84 -17.69 -13.49 -13.22
N GLU A 85 -17.90 -13.02 -14.46
CA GLU A 85 -16.84 -12.49 -15.31
C GLU A 85 -16.14 -11.32 -14.63
N LEU A 86 -16.90 -10.38 -14.06
CA LEU A 86 -16.36 -9.22 -13.36
C LEU A 86 -15.46 -9.61 -12.18
N ASP A 87 -15.92 -10.53 -11.33
CA ASP A 87 -15.16 -11.04 -10.19
C ASP A 87 -13.89 -11.77 -10.64
N GLN A 88 -13.98 -12.66 -11.63
CA GLN A 88 -12.83 -13.40 -12.15
C GLN A 88 -11.79 -12.48 -12.78
N VAL A 89 -12.22 -11.50 -13.57
CA VAL A 89 -11.35 -10.49 -14.17
C VAL A 89 -10.66 -9.68 -13.07
N TYR A 90 -11.41 -9.19 -12.08
CA TYR A 90 -10.88 -8.38 -11.00
C TYR A 90 -9.87 -9.17 -10.16
N LEU A 91 -10.24 -10.38 -9.71
CA LEU A 91 -9.38 -11.27 -8.92
C LEU A 91 -8.10 -11.65 -9.65
N SER A 92 -8.19 -11.97 -10.95
CA SER A 92 -7.02 -12.30 -11.76
C SER A 92 -6.06 -11.12 -11.86
N LYS A 93 -6.58 -9.92 -12.12
CA LYS A 93 -5.77 -8.72 -12.31
C LYS A 93 -5.19 -8.18 -11.00
N ILE A 94 -5.93 -8.22 -9.89
CA ILE A 94 -5.39 -7.81 -8.60
C ILE A 94 -4.32 -8.78 -8.10
N THR A 95 -4.49 -10.09 -8.36
CA THR A 95 -3.47 -11.10 -8.04
C THR A 95 -2.19 -10.87 -8.84
N GLN A 96 -2.31 -10.58 -10.15
CA GLN A 96 -1.17 -10.16 -10.99
C GLN A 96 -0.46 -8.95 -10.39
N LEU A 97 -1.23 -7.92 -10.00
CA LEU A 97 -0.69 -6.71 -9.41
C LEU A 97 0.06 -6.98 -8.10
N CYS A 98 -0.49 -7.80 -7.21
CA CYS A 98 0.16 -8.20 -5.95
C CYS A 98 1.52 -8.87 -6.21
N PHE A 99 1.61 -9.79 -7.17
CA PHE A 99 2.87 -10.43 -7.52
C PHE A 99 3.88 -9.48 -8.13
N MET A 100 3.45 -8.57 -9.02
CA MET A 100 4.33 -7.58 -9.60
C MET A 100 4.89 -6.62 -8.55
N ILE A 101 4.06 -6.16 -7.59
CA ILE A 101 4.52 -5.33 -6.47
C ILE A 101 5.57 -6.07 -5.61
N ILE A 102 5.41 -7.38 -5.41
CA ILE A 102 6.40 -8.18 -4.67
C ILE A 102 7.70 -8.34 -5.47
N GLY A 103 7.62 -8.48 -6.79
CA GLY A 103 8.78 -8.51 -7.68
C GLY A 103 8.43 -8.82 -9.14
N ASP A 104 7.73 -9.93 -9.41
CA ASP A 104 7.39 -10.36 -10.77
C ASP A 104 6.19 -11.31 -10.79
N PHE A 105 5.46 -11.34 -11.92
CA PHE A 105 4.36 -12.26 -12.15
C PHE A 105 4.84 -13.55 -12.84
N PRO A 106 4.72 -14.73 -12.21
CA PRO A 106 5.29 -15.97 -12.74
C PRO A 106 4.52 -16.48 -13.98
N LYS A 107 5.20 -16.57 -15.13
CA LYS A 107 4.64 -17.07 -16.41
C LYS A 107 4.78 -18.59 -16.58
N ARG A 108 4.11 -19.37 -15.73
CA ARG A 108 4.27 -20.85 -15.65
C ARG A 108 3.26 -21.69 -16.44
N TRP A 109 2.72 -21.14 -17.53
CA TRP A 109 1.64 -21.76 -18.32
C TRP A 109 1.97 -23.13 -18.94
N LYS A 110 3.26 -23.50 -19.05
CA LYS A 110 3.72 -24.81 -19.55
C LYS A 110 3.92 -25.87 -18.45
N ILE A 111 3.79 -25.51 -17.17
CA ILE A 111 4.10 -26.39 -16.04
C ILE A 111 2.79 -26.97 -15.51
N ASN A 112 2.68 -28.31 -15.52
CA ASN A 112 1.46 -29.00 -15.07
C ASN A 112 1.17 -28.83 -13.57
N GLN A 113 2.22 -28.79 -12.74
CA GLN A 113 2.09 -28.62 -11.30
C GLN A 113 3.27 -27.82 -10.73
N VAL A 114 2.95 -26.80 -9.93
CA VAL A 114 3.93 -25.95 -9.24
C VAL A 114 3.90 -26.27 -7.76
N ARG A 115 5.04 -26.66 -7.18
CA ARG A 115 5.14 -26.90 -5.73
C ARG A 115 5.15 -25.58 -4.97
N ASN A 116 4.57 -25.57 -3.77
CA ASN A 116 4.64 -24.42 -2.87
C ASN A 116 5.94 -24.45 -2.03
N ALA A 117 7.07 -24.15 -2.67
CA ALA A 117 8.39 -24.16 -2.04
C ALA A 117 9.10 -22.80 -2.22
N LYS A 118 9.82 -22.34 -1.19
CA LYS A 118 10.50 -21.03 -1.18
C LYS A 118 11.43 -20.83 -2.39
N SER A 119 12.15 -21.87 -2.81
CA SER A 119 13.04 -21.82 -3.97
C SER A 119 12.31 -21.54 -5.29
N ILE A 120 11.03 -21.93 -5.39
CA ILE A 120 10.20 -21.73 -6.57
C ILE A 120 9.55 -20.34 -6.53
N TRP A 121 9.18 -19.85 -5.35
CA TRP A 121 8.49 -18.56 -5.19
C TRP A 121 9.44 -17.39 -4.91
N ASN A 122 10.72 -17.53 -5.22
CA ASN A 122 11.62 -16.40 -5.27
C ASN A 122 11.37 -15.61 -6.57
N LEU A 123 10.70 -14.46 -6.44
CA LEU A 123 10.26 -13.61 -7.56
C LEU A 123 11.16 -12.38 -7.75
N ASN A 124 12.40 -12.45 -7.27
CA ASN A 124 13.38 -11.36 -7.36
C ASN A 124 14.08 -11.27 -8.72
N SER A 125 13.40 -11.64 -9.82
CA SER A 125 13.92 -11.48 -11.19
C SER A 125 14.16 -10.01 -11.53
N HIS A 126 13.45 -9.10 -10.85
CA HIS A 126 13.63 -7.65 -10.91
C HIS A 126 14.17 -7.08 -9.59
N ARG A 127 14.48 -5.78 -9.58
CA ARG A 127 14.85 -5.05 -8.36
C ARG A 127 13.71 -5.17 -7.33
N GLN A 128 14.08 -5.38 -6.08
CA GLN A 128 13.12 -5.40 -4.97
C GLN A 128 12.58 -3.98 -4.76
N LEU A 129 11.27 -3.84 -4.52
CA LEU A 129 10.71 -2.59 -4.03
C LEU A 129 11.30 -2.29 -2.65
N VAL A 130 11.99 -1.17 -2.54
CA VAL A 130 12.50 -0.66 -1.26
C VAL A 130 11.63 0.50 -0.83
N TYR A 131 10.94 0.34 0.31
CA TYR A 131 10.27 1.44 0.96
C TYR A 131 11.30 2.23 1.77
N ILE A 132 11.70 3.37 1.22
CA ILE A 132 12.65 4.28 1.88
C ILE A 132 11.85 5.24 2.75
N GLN A 133 12.19 5.31 4.04
CA GLN A 133 11.59 6.29 4.92
C GLN A 133 12.13 7.69 4.64
N THR A 134 11.23 8.66 4.49
CA THR A 134 11.60 10.08 4.45
C THR A 134 12.11 10.56 5.82
N ALA A 135 12.72 11.74 5.87
CA ALA A 135 13.20 12.31 7.13
C ALA A 135 12.06 12.51 8.14
N GLU A 136 10.88 12.93 7.68
CA GLU A 136 9.67 13.11 8.48
C GLU A 136 9.18 11.78 9.07
N GLN A 137 9.17 10.72 8.26
CA GLN A 137 8.76 9.38 8.70
C GLN A 137 9.73 8.81 9.74
N LYS A 138 11.03 9.04 9.54
CA LYS A 138 12.05 8.68 10.55
C LYS A 138 11.89 9.50 11.82
N ALA A 139 11.64 10.80 11.73
CA ALA A 139 11.38 11.66 12.89
C ALA A 139 10.13 11.20 13.67
N HIS A 140 9.04 10.83 12.98
CA HIS A 140 7.85 10.30 13.63
C HIS A 140 8.10 8.97 14.36
N SER A 141 8.90 8.09 13.75
CA SER A 141 9.34 6.84 14.36
C SER A 141 10.19 7.11 15.61
N LEU A 142 11.10 8.09 15.53
CA LEU A 142 11.90 8.55 16.67
C LEU A 142 11.01 9.11 17.79
N PHE A 143 10.05 9.98 17.47
CA PHE A 143 9.12 10.55 18.45
C PHE A 143 8.35 9.47 19.19
N SER A 144 7.80 8.50 18.45
CA SER A 144 7.06 7.37 19.04
C SER A 144 7.97 6.51 19.93
N ALA A 145 9.19 6.24 19.48
CA ALA A 145 10.16 5.45 20.24
C ALA A 145 10.65 6.17 21.51
N ILE A 146 10.87 7.48 21.44
CA ILE A 146 11.31 8.32 22.56
C ILE A 146 10.20 8.46 23.59
N GLN A 147 8.96 8.71 23.16
CA GLN A 147 7.82 8.82 24.07
C GLN A 147 7.49 7.49 24.76
N GLY A 148 7.75 6.36 24.10
CA GLY A 148 7.51 5.03 24.65
C GLY A 148 8.76 4.39 25.24
N LYS A 149 9.48 3.63 24.41
CA LYS A 149 10.58 2.75 24.84
C LYS A 149 11.74 3.48 25.50
N TYR A 150 12.07 4.70 25.04
CA TYR A 150 13.25 5.43 25.49
C TYR A 150 12.96 6.61 26.41
N HIS A 151 11.75 6.71 26.97
CA HIS A 151 11.34 7.87 27.77
C HIS A 151 12.31 8.18 28.92
N ASP A 152 12.89 7.16 29.56
CA ASP A 152 13.87 7.32 30.65
C ASP A 152 15.24 7.86 30.21
N ARG A 153 15.54 7.82 28.91
CA ARG A 153 16.84 8.25 28.35
C ARG A 153 16.83 9.68 27.81
N PHE A 154 15.66 10.31 27.80
CA PHE A 154 15.47 11.67 27.35
C PHE A 154 14.85 12.51 28.47
N PRO A 155 14.92 13.84 28.36
CA PRO A 155 14.09 14.72 29.17
C PRO A 155 12.60 14.39 29.01
N SER A 156 11.76 15.05 29.81
CA SER A 156 10.31 14.98 29.63
C SER A 156 9.93 15.21 28.15
N TRP A 157 8.87 14.58 27.67
CA TRP A 157 8.48 14.69 26.26
C TRP A 157 8.34 16.15 25.81
N SER A 158 7.75 17.00 26.65
CA SER A 158 7.64 18.44 26.41
C SER A 158 9.01 19.11 26.26
N ASP A 159 9.97 18.77 27.11
CA ASP A 159 11.32 19.32 27.03
C ASP A 159 12.09 18.81 25.82
N PHE A 160 11.93 17.53 25.46
CA PHE A 160 12.52 16.99 24.23
C PHE A 160 12.00 17.75 23.00
N VAL A 161 10.68 17.95 22.91
CA VAL A 161 10.09 18.67 21.77
C VAL A 161 10.53 20.13 21.74
N LEU A 162 10.51 20.84 22.88
CA LEU A 162 10.81 22.27 22.92
C LEU A 162 12.31 22.57 22.82
N ASN A 163 13.15 21.86 23.58
CA ASN A 163 14.56 22.18 23.69
C ASN A 163 15.39 21.45 22.63
N ILE A 164 15.14 20.17 22.39
CA ILE A 164 15.94 19.42 21.42
C ILE A 164 15.39 19.62 20.02
N TYR A 165 14.12 19.28 19.79
CA TYR A 165 13.59 19.31 18.43
C TYR A 165 13.37 20.74 17.89
N TYR A 166 12.72 21.61 18.67
CA TYR A 166 12.43 22.96 18.21
C TYR A 166 13.65 23.90 18.27
N ARG A 167 14.39 23.95 19.40
CA ARG A 167 15.53 24.87 19.53
C ARG A 167 16.82 24.35 18.90
N GLU A 168 17.27 23.14 19.23
CA GLU A 168 18.54 22.62 18.71
C GLU A 168 18.42 22.13 17.26
N CYS A 169 17.30 21.51 16.91
CA CYS A 169 17.09 20.96 15.56
C CYS A 169 16.29 21.89 14.64
N SER A 170 15.90 23.08 15.11
CA SER A 170 15.13 24.07 14.33
C SER A 170 13.85 23.51 13.69
N ASN A 171 13.17 22.57 14.38
CA ASN A 171 11.98 21.87 13.87
C ASN A 171 12.24 21.17 12.52
N ASN A 172 13.48 20.72 12.28
CA ASN A 172 13.89 20.07 11.04
C ASN A 172 14.17 18.58 11.27
N PRO A 173 13.40 17.67 10.63
CA PRO A 173 13.59 16.22 10.74
C PRO A 173 14.99 15.71 10.36
N GLU A 174 15.65 16.29 9.35
CA GLU A 174 17.00 15.88 8.97
C GLU A 174 18.04 16.22 10.03
N ILE A 175 17.90 17.40 10.65
CA ILE A 175 18.79 17.83 11.72
C ILE A 175 18.56 16.95 12.95
N LEU A 176 17.30 16.64 13.28
CA LEU A 176 16.99 15.70 14.36
C LEU A 176 17.64 14.33 14.16
N ILE A 177 17.57 13.78 12.95
CA ILE A 177 18.20 12.49 12.63
C ILE A 177 19.71 12.55 12.83
N LYS A 178 20.37 13.62 12.37
CA LYS A 178 21.81 13.83 12.59
C LYS A 178 22.15 13.98 14.08
N TRP A 179 21.32 14.68 14.83
CA TRP A 179 21.46 14.86 16.27
C TRP A 179 21.34 13.53 17.02
N ILE A 180 20.34 12.70 16.69
CA ILE A 180 20.18 11.37 17.29
C ILE A 180 21.34 10.46 16.91
N LYS A 181 21.78 10.43 15.64
CA LYS A 181 22.97 9.65 15.22
C LYS A 181 24.23 10.01 16.02
N LYS A 182 24.39 11.29 16.36
CA LYS A 182 25.56 11.78 17.09
C LYS A 182 25.48 11.48 18.59
N ASN A 183 24.34 11.74 19.22
CA ASN A 183 24.18 11.70 20.67
C ASN A 183 23.66 10.36 21.20
N HIS A 184 22.91 9.63 20.39
CA HIS A 184 22.30 8.32 20.71
C HIS A 184 22.42 7.34 19.52
N PRO A 185 23.65 7.02 19.07
CA PRO A 185 23.87 6.16 17.90
C PRO A 185 23.25 4.76 18.07
N ASP A 186 23.20 4.25 19.30
CA ASP A 186 22.59 2.97 19.64
C ASP A 186 21.08 2.96 19.37
N ILE A 187 20.38 4.03 19.73
CA ILE A 187 18.94 4.19 19.42
C ILE A 187 18.73 4.31 17.92
N TYR A 188 19.60 5.03 17.21
CA TYR A 188 19.50 5.15 15.76
C TYR A 188 19.65 3.80 15.06
N LEU A 189 20.70 3.04 15.41
CA LEU A 189 21.01 1.74 14.79
C LEU A 189 19.97 0.67 15.11
N GLU A 190 19.31 0.75 16.27
CA GLU A 190 18.22 -0.16 16.60
C GLU A 190 16.97 0.12 15.76
N LEU A 191 16.72 1.39 15.43
CA LEU A 191 15.53 1.81 14.69
C LEU A 191 15.71 1.75 13.16
N PHE A 192 16.93 1.93 12.63
CA PHE A 192 17.21 2.11 11.20
C PHE A 192 18.54 1.48 10.74
#